data_AF-A0A1Q2ZYQ0-F1
#
_entry.id   AF-A0A1Q2ZYQ0-F1
#
_cell.length_a   1.000
_cell.length_b   1.000
_cell.length_c   1.000
_cell.angle_alpha   90.00
_cell.angle_beta   90.00
_cell.angle_gamma   90.00
#
_symmetry.space_group_name_H-M   'P 1'
#
loop_
_entity.id
_entity.type
_entity.pdbx_description
1 polymer ?
#
loop_
_entity_poly.entity_id
_entity_poly.type
_entity_poly.pdbx_seq_one_letter_code
_entity_poly.pdbx_strand_id
1 'polypeptide(L)'
;MGGPMQFSLVGKSCSAIYKSFCDQKLTFQIIHGVDKLTDSKLLLVLDSSFNPPHTAHQNLVDRAFKYYKNQPLHVLLLLSVNNADKAPKPATFDRRMEMMCIMADILQAKNIPTSVGITTYAKFVDKDKTIRQNFSSRGLISYLVGFDTIVRILDPKYYHPQSLSEALKEFMSSTNFFCLTRDSGPEIDEQTRYCSDICQGLHEPTIPREWGNKIQLELNDGKYAPVCSSNIRKAVLNDCTSEDLQGHLPSPILAYVTKQGKNLFV
;
A
#
# COMPACT_ATOMS: atom_id res chain seq x y z
N MET A 1 -18.59 16.97 28.07
CA MET A 1 -19.35 15.71 27.90
C MET A 1 -19.29 15.31 26.42
N GLY A 2 -18.96 14.05 26.14
CA GLY A 2 -18.74 13.53 24.78
C GLY A 2 -17.28 13.14 24.51
N GLY A 3 -16.73 12.20 25.29
CA GLY A 3 -15.47 11.54 24.92
C GLY A 3 -15.68 10.68 23.67
N PRO A 4 -14.66 10.50 22.81
CA PRO A 4 -14.81 9.72 21.58
C PRO A 4 -15.16 8.28 21.92
N MET A 5 -16.30 7.80 21.40
CA MET A 5 -16.74 6.42 21.52
C MET A 5 -15.65 5.47 21.01
N GLN A 6 -15.16 4.62 21.92
CA GLN A 6 -14.22 3.56 21.62
C GLN A 6 -14.98 2.43 20.92
N PHE A 7 -14.97 2.41 19.58
CA PHE A 7 -15.59 1.36 18.80
C PHE A 7 -14.70 0.11 18.79
N SER A 8 -15.06 -0.91 19.58
CA SER A 8 -14.49 -2.25 19.41
C SER A 8 -14.93 -2.81 18.05
N LEU A 9 -13.95 -3.09 17.17
CA LEU A 9 -14.12 -3.72 15.86
C LEU A 9 -14.22 -5.25 15.96
N VAL A 10 -14.01 -5.82 17.16
CA VAL A 10 -13.98 -7.26 17.39
C VAL A 10 -15.36 -7.87 17.12
N GLY A 11 -15.47 -8.68 16.07
CA GLY A 11 -16.67 -9.45 15.73
C GLY A 11 -17.60 -8.81 14.68
N LYS A 12 -17.29 -7.64 14.13
CA LYS A 12 -18.07 -7.05 13.02
C LYS A 12 -17.53 -7.52 11.66
N SER A 13 -18.43 -7.81 10.72
CA SER A 13 -18.05 -8.12 9.34
C SER A 13 -17.46 -6.89 8.64
N CYS A 14 -16.57 -7.09 7.65
CA CYS A 14 -16.01 -5.99 6.86
C CYS A 14 -17.09 -5.17 6.15
N SER A 15 -18.20 -5.81 5.76
CA SER A 15 -19.36 -5.13 5.19
C SER A 15 -20.00 -4.14 6.17
N ALA A 16 -20.21 -4.54 7.43
CA ALA A 16 -20.76 -3.66 8.46
C ALA A 16 -19.79 -2.50 8.81
N ILE A 17 -18.49 -2.78 8.85
CA ILE A 17 -17.45 -1.76 9.06
C ILE A 17 -17.45 -0.75 7.92
N TYR A 18 -17.43 -1.21 6.67
CA TYR A 18 -17.44 -0.33 5.50
C TYR A 18 -18.72 0.51 5.41
N LYS A 19 -19.89 -0.08 5.69
CA LYS A 19 -21.14 0.66 5.77
C LYS A 19 -21.07 1.77 6.82
N SER A 20 -20.59 1.44 8.03
CA SER A 20 -20.42 2.42 9.11
C SER A 20 -19.45 3.54 8.73
N PHE A 21 -18.35 3.22 8.03
CA PHE A 21 -17.38 4.19 7.52
C PHE A 21 -18.05 5.21 6.59
N CYS A 22 -18.89 4.73 5.66
CA CYS A 22 -19.66 5.56 4.75
C CYS A 22 -20.73 6.38 5.46
N ASP A 23 -21.55 5.75 6.31
CA ASP A 23 -22.66 6.40 7.02
C ASP A 23 -22.17 7.53 7.93
N GLN A 24 -21.01 7.35 8.58
CA GLN A 24 -20.37 8.34 9.43
C GLN A 24 -19.49 9.35 8.66
N LYS A 25 -19.35 9.19 7.34
CA LYS A 25 -18.50 10.04 6.48
C LYS A 25 -17.06 10.15 6.99
N LEU A 26 -16.51 9.04 7.48
CA LEU A 26 -15.12 8.99 7.93
C LEU A 26 -14.18 9.10 6.73
N THR A 27 -13.01 9.72 6.93
CA THR A 27 -11.96 9.83 5.90
C THR A 27 -10.83 8.82 6.10
N PHE A 28 -10.73 8.23 7.29
CA PHE A 28 -9.76 7.22 7.66
C PHE A 28 -10.29 6.34 8.80
N GLN A 29 -10.03 5.05 8.76
CA GLN A 29 -10.36 4.11 9.84
C GLN A 29 -9.41 2.90 9.80
N ILE A 30 -8.88 2.52 10.96
CA ILE A 30 -8.27 1.19 11.15
C ILE A 30 -9.39 0.16 11.28
N ILE A 31 -9.24 -0.98 10.60
CA ILE A 31 -10.25 -2.05 10.55
C ILE A 31 -9.74 -3.38 11.13
N HIS A 32 -8.42 -3.52 11.30
CA HIS A 32 -7.77 -4.70 11.86
C HIS A 32 -6.37 -4.32 12.39
N GLY A 33 -5.92 -4.96 13.47
CA GLY A 33 -4.67 -4.66 14.17
C GLY A 33 -4.83 -3.61 15.26
N VAL A 34 -3.75 -2.92 15.62
CA VAL A 34 -3.79 -1.85 16.63
C VAL A 34 -4.44 -0.60 16.06
N ASP A 35 -5.24 0.11 16.87
CA ASP A 35 -5.99 1.30 16.44
C ASP A 35 -5.12 2.56 16.31
N LYS A 36 -4.02 2.64 17.06
CA LYS A 36 -3.12 3.80 17.08
C LYS A 36 -1.70 3.38 17.49
N LEU A 37 -0.70 4.05 16.92
CA LEU A 37 0.70 3.95 17.32
C LEU A 37 1.05 5.10 18.27
N THR A 38 1.44 4.76 19.50
CA THR A 38 1.76 5.72 20.57
C THR A 38 3.24 6.06 20.66
N ASP A 39 4.11 5.16 20.18
CA ASP A 39 5.56 5.34 20.19
C ASP A 39 6.04 5.83 18.81
N SER A 40 7.18 6.52 18.78
CA SER A 40 7.87 6.91 17.55
C SER A 40 8.46 5.68 16.84
N LYS A 41 7.61 4.88 16.20
CA LYS A 41 7.99 3.75 15.33
C LYS A 41 8.10 4.23 13.89
N LEU A 42 8.94 3.55 13.10
CA LEU A 42 8.87 3.67 11.65
C LEU A 42 7.58 3.03 11.16
N LEU A 43 6.76 3.76 10.40
CA LEU A 43 5.57 3.19 9.78
C LEU A 43 5.85 2.86 8.31
N LEU A 44 5.74 1.59 7.94
CA LEU A 44 5.76 1.15 6.55
C LEU A 44 4.33 1.14 6.02
N VAL A 45 4.04 1.89 4.96
CA VAL A 45 2.68 1.95 4.39
C VAL A 45 2.68 1.30 3.01
N LEU A 46 1.95 0.19 2.88
CA LEU A 46 1.65 -0.41 1.57
C LEU A 46 0.24 0.01 1.15
N ASP A 47 0.16 0.98 0.26
CA ASP A 47 -1.09 1.44 -0.35
C ASP A 47 -1.33 0.70 -1.67
N SER A 48 -2.45 -0.01 -1.77
CA SER A 48 -2.82 -0.77 -2.97
C SER A 48 -4.32 -1.01 -3.06
N SER A 49 -4.77 -1.43 -4.25
CA SER A 49 -6.15 -1.85 -4.46
C SER A 49 -6.49 -3.20 -3.82
N PHE A 50 -5.49 -4.02 -3.49
CA PHE A 50 -5.64 -5.35 -2.86
C PHE A 50 -6.77 -6.19 -3.45
N ASN A 51 -6.76 -6.36 -4.78
CA ASN A 51 -7.87 -6.93 -5.54
C ASN A 51 -7.42 -8.09 -6.46
N PRO A 52 -6.91 -9.22 -5.92
CA PRO A 52 -6.64 -9.50 -4.49
C PRO A 52 -5.22 -9.09 -4.05
N PRO A 53 -4.92 -9.02 -2.73
CA PRO A 53 -3.54 -9.06 -2.25
C PRO A 53 -2.84 -10.35 -2.75
N HIS A 54 -1.52 -10.30 -2.98
CA HIS A 54 -0.78 -11.37 -3.66
C HIS A 54 0.69 -11.42 -3.22
N THR A 55 1.45 -12.42 -3.68
CA THR A 55 2.82 -12.66 -3.23
C THR A 55 3.78 -11.52 -3.54
N ALA A 56 3.59 -10.80 -4.65
CA ALA A 56 4.36 -9.57 -4.93
C ALA A 56 4.16 -8.48 -3.84
N HIS A 57 2.94 -8.33 -3.29
CA HIS A 57 2.68 -7.40 -2.18
C HIS A 57 3.41 -7.86 -0.91
N GLN A 58 3.34 -9.16 -0.60
CA GLN A 58 4.04 -9.74 0.54
C GLN A 58 5.56 -9.58 0.42
N ASN A 59 6.13 -9.85 -0.77
CA ASN A 59 7.56 -9.67 -1.03
C ASN A 59 8.01 -8.23 -0.80
N LEU A 60 7.23 -7.25 -1.26
CA LEU A 60 7.55 -5.84 -1.03
C LEU A 60 7.60 -5.50 0.46
N VAL A 61 6.65 -6.00 1.27
CA VAL A 61 6.69 -5.86 2.73
C VAL A 61 7.91 -6.58 3.34
N ASP A 62 8.18 -7.81 2.92
CA ASP A 62 9.30 -8.62 3.44
C ASP A 62 10.65 -7.96 3.19
N ARG A 63 10.86 -7.41 1.98
CA ARG A 63 12.08 -6.70 1.59
C ARG A 63 12.26 -5.43 2.43
N ALA A 64 11.22 -4.62 2.54
CA ALA A 64 11.25 -3.42 3.35
C ALA A 64 11.48 -3.72 4.84
N PHE A 65 10.77 -4.73 5.38
CA PHE A 65 10.95 -5.17 6.76
C PHE A 65 12.38 -5.64 7.02
N LYS A 66 12.97 -6.41 6.11
CA LYS A 66 14.37 -6.85 6.21
C LYS A 66 15.35 -5.69 6.18
N TYR A 67 15.12 -4.69 5.33
CA TYR A 67 15.94 -3.48 5.24
C TYR A 67 15.88 -2.66 6.55
N TYR A 68 14.68 -2.49 7.11
CA TYR A 68 14.46 -1.71 8.33
C TYR A 68 14.53 -2.51 9.64
N LYS A 69 14.97 -3.78 9.62
CA LYS A 69 14.87 -4.73 10.74
C LYS A 69 15.47 -4.27 12.08
N ASN A 70 16.39 -3.31 12.05
CA ASN A 70 17.06 -2.77 13.24
C ASN A 70 16.28 -1.63 13.91
N GLN A 71 15.08 -1.31 13.42
CA GLN A 71 14.23 -0.25 13.95
C GLN A 71 12.88 -0.84 14.40
N PRO A 72 12.31 -0.37 15.52
CA PRO A 72 10.92 -0.65 15.85
C PRO A 72 10.02 -0.11 14.74
N LEU A 73 9.31 -1.02 14.07
CA LEU A 73 8.47 -0.66 12.92
C LEU A 73 7.08 -1.30 13.03
N HIS A 74 6.14 -0.71 12.30
CA HIS A 74 4.80 -1.25 12.08
C HIS A 74 4.46 -1.16 10.59
N VAL A 75 3.65 -2.09 10.09
CA VAL A 75 3.14 -2.08 8.72
C VAL A 75 1.67 -1.67 8.72
N LEU A 76 1.30 -0.78 7.80
CA LEU A 76 -0.08 -0.44 7.49
C LEU A 76 -0.39 -0.87 6.06
N LEU A 77 -1.30 -1.84 5.91
CA LEU A 77 -1.94 -2.14 4.63
C LEU A 77 -3.08 -1.14 4.44
N LEU A 78 -2.98 -0.28 3.44
CA LEU A 78 -3.91 0.83 3.24
C LEU A 78 -4.69 0.69 1.93
N LEU A 79 -6.02 0.79 2.02
CA LEU A 79 -6.91 0.80 0.87
C LEU A 79 -7.58 2.16 0.72
N SER A 80 -7.36 2.82 -0.43
CA SER A 80 -8.15 3.98 -0.82
C SER A 80 -9.46 3.55 -1.49
N VAL A 81 -10.59 4.02 -0.95
CA VAL A 81 -11.94 3.70 -1.46
C VAL A 81 -12.43 4.67 -2.54
N ASN A 82 -11.74 5.80 -2.72
CA ASN A 82 -12.00 6.77 -3.79
C ASN A 82 -10.80 6.89 -4.74
N ASN A 83 -10.27 5.76 -5.22
CA ASN A 83 -9.16 5.80 -6.18
C ASN A 83 -9.56 6.57 -7.45
N ALA A 84 -8.79 7.61 -7.78
CA ALA A 84 -9.07 8.55 -8.87
C ALA A 84 -9.15 7.88 -10.27
N ASP A 85 -8.59 6.67 -10.43
CA ASP A 85 -8.39 6.07 -11.75
C ASP A 85 -9.28 4.85 -12.06
N LYS A 86 -10.07 4.31 -11.11
CA LYS A 86 -10.83 3.05 -11.36
C LYS A 86 -12.17 2.99 -10.64
N ALA A 87 -13.24 2.84 -11.43
CA ALA A 87 -14.55 2.39 -10.94
C ALA A 87 -14.40 1.04 -10.19
N PRO A 88 -15.22 0.76 -9.17
CA PRO A 88 -15.08 -0.45 -8.36
C PRO A 88 -15.49 -1.69 -9.16
N LYS A 89 -14.54 -2.31 -9.87
CA LYS A 89 -14.64 -3.69 -10.37
C LYS A 89 -13.25 -4.33 -10.32
N PRO A 90 -13.08 -5.62 -9.93
CA PRO A 90 -14.15 -6.62 -9.83
C PRO A 90 -14.53 -7.11 -8.41
N ALA A 91 -13.69 -6.99 -7.36
CA ALA A 91 -14.13 -7.27 -5.97
C ALA A 91 -14.68 -6.02 -5.26
N THR A 92 -15.70 -6.19 -4.42
CA THR A 92 -16.24 -5.13 -3.54
C THR A 92 -15.23 -4.73 -2.45
N PHE A 93 -15.38 -3.54 -1.85
CA PHE A 93 -14.43 -3.06 -0.85
C PHE A 93 -14.39 -3.94 0.41
N ASP A 94 -15.52 -4.43 0.88
CA ASP A 94 -15.59 -5.34 2.03
C ASP A 94 -14.85 -6.65 1.77
N ARG A 95 -14.89 -7.20 0.54
CA ARG A 95 -14.13 -8.40 0.18
C ARG A 95 -12.63 -8.14 0.09
N ARG A 96 -12.23 -6.97 -0.41
CA ARG A 96 -10.82 -6.54 -0.40
C ARG A 96 -10.31 -6.37 1.03
N MET A 97 -11.12 -5.76 1.91
CA MET A 97 -10.83 -5.61 3.33
C MET A 97 -10.64 -6.98 4.01
N GLU A 98 -11.52 -7.95 3.74
CA GLU A 98 -11.37 -9.32 4.26
C GLU A 98 -10.03 -9.94 3.84
N MET A 99 -9.67 -9.85 2.55
CA MET A 99 -8.39 -10.37 2.07
C MET A 99 -7.18 -9.60 2.63
N MET A 100 -7.30 -8.29 2.92
CA MET A 100 -6.27 -7.51 3.60
C MET A 100 -6.08 -7.95 5.04
N CYS A 101 -7.15 -8.26 5.78
CA CYS A 101 -7.06 -8.82 7.13
C CYS A 101 -6.32 -10.18 7.10
N ILE A 102 -6.64 -11.04 6.13
CA ILE A 102 -5.91 -12.31 5.93
C ILE A 102 -4.42 -12.04 5.65
N MET A 103 -4.08 -11.06 4.81
CA MET A 103 -2.68 -10.68 4.57
C MET A 103 -2.00 -10.17 5.85
N ALA A 104 -2.70 -9.38 6.66
CA ALA A 104 -2.18 -8.89 7.93
C ALA A 104 -1.89 -10.04 8.90
N ASP A 105 -2.79 -11.03 9.01
CA ASP A 105 -2.58 -12.23 9.83
C ASP A 105 -1.35 -13.04 9.35
N ILE A 106 -1.16 -13.17 8.03
CA ILE A 106 0.02 -13.82 7.44
C ILE A 106 1.31 -13.09 7.84
N LEU A 107 1.31 -11.75 7.80
CA LEU A 107 2.47 -10.94 8.18
C LEU A 107 2.73 -11.01 9.69
N GLN A 108 1.68 -10.98 10.51
CA GLN A 108 1.78 -11.12 11.96
C GLN A 108 2.35 -12.49 12.36
N ALA A 109 1.95 -13.58 11.67
CA ALA A 109 2.53 -14.91 11.88
C ALA A 109 4.04 -14.98 11.56
N LYS A 110 4.57 -14.01 10.79
CA LYS A 110 6.00 -13.81 10.52
C LYS A 110 6.66 -12.83 11.49
N ASN A 111 5.99 -12.45 12.57
CA ASN A 111 6.40 -11.43 13.54
C ASN A 111 6.58 -10.03 12.92
N ILE A 112 5.76 -9.69 11.92
CA ILE A 112 5.71 -8.35 11.32
C ILE A 112 4.45 -7.64 11.87
N PRO A 113 4.58 -6.68 12.81
CA PRO A 113 3.44 -5.96 13.36
C PRO A 113 2.68 -5.25 12.25
N THR A 114 1.40 -5.58 12.08
CA THR A 114 0.62 -5.13 10.92
C THR A 114 -0.79 -4.69 11.33
N SER A 115 -1.22 -3.54 10.83
CA SER A 115 -2.61 -3.07 10.86
C SER A 115 -3.16 -2.91 9.44
N VAL A 116 -4.49 -2.90 9.32
CA VAL A 116 -5.21 -2.63 8.06
C VAL A 116 -6.03 -1.37 8.25
N GLY A 117 -5.95 -0.45 7.28
CA GLY A 117 -6.72 0.78 7.27
C GLY A 117 -7.39 1.05 5.93
N ILE A 118 -8.47 1.81 5.97
CA ILE A 118 -9.16 2.34 4.80
C ILE A 118 -9.17 3.86 4.83
N THR A 119 -9.17 4.49 3.65
CA THR A 119 -9.22 5.95 3.53
C THR A 119 -9.96 6.40 2.27
N THR A 120 -10.54 7.60 2.31
CA THR A 120 -11.13 8.25 1.12
C THR A 120 -10.12 9.04 0.30
N TYR A 121 -8.89 9.25 0.79
CA TYR A 121 -7.89 10.05 0.08
C TYR A 121 -7.20 9.26 -1.02
N ALA A 122 -6.98 9.90 -2.18
CA ALA A 122 -6.31 9.29 -3.33
C ALA A 122 -4.81 9.62 -3.37
N LYS A 123 -4.42 10.88 -3.15
CA LYS A 123 -3.02 11.32 -3.21
C LYS A 123 -2.25 10.91 -1.95
N PHE A 124 -0.98 10.56 -2.11
CA PHE A 124 -0.10 10.17 -1.00
C PHE A 124 0.06 11.27 0.06
N VAL A 125 0.16 12.53 -0.36
CA VAL A 125 0.23 13.67 0.57
C VAL A 125 -1.00 13.78 1.48
N ASP A 126 -2.20 13.50 0.96
CA ASP A 126 -3.43 13.55 1.75
C ASP A 126 -3.58 12.31 2.64
N LYS A 127 -3.13 11.15 2.15
CA LYS A 127 -3.02 9.91 2.94
C LYS A 127 -2.10 10.10 4.14
N ASP A 128 -0.92 10.69 3.94
CA ASP A 128 0.06 10.96 5.00
C ASP A 128 -0.54 11.84 6.10
N LYS A 129 -1.19 12.95 5.72
CA LYS A 129 -1.87 13.84 6.68
C LYS A 129 -2.88 13.09 7.54
N THR A 130 -3.77 12.30 6.93
CA THR A 130 -4.79 11.58 7.71
C THR A 130 -4.19 10.46 8.56
N ILE A 131 -3.14 9.78 8.08
CA ILE A 131 -2.44 8.74 8.85
C ILE A 131 -1.76 9.36 10.07
N ARG A 132 -1.10 10.51 9.92
CA ARG A 132 -0.46 11.21 11.04
C ARG A 132 -1.47 11.67 12.09
N GLN A 133 -2.61 12.20 11.65
CA GLN A 133 -3.66 12.66 12.55
C GLN A 133 -4.30 11.51 13.35
N ASN A 134 -4.57 10.38 12.70
CA ASN A 134 -5.44 9.35 13.26
C ASN A 134 -4.70 8.10 13.75
N PHE A 135 -3.55 7.77 13.17
CA PHE A 135 -2.88 6.48 13.39
C PHE A 135 -1.45 6.61 13.93
N SER A 136 -0.58 7.39 13.29
CA SER A 136 0.85 7.49 13.65
C SER A 136 1.32 8.94 13.68
N SER A 137 1.11 9.59 14.84
CA SER A 137 1.35 11.03 15.00
C SER A 137 2.82 11.48 14.98
N ARG A 138 3.76 10.54 15.12
CA ARG A 138 5.20 10.80 15.19
C ARG A 138 5.96 9.76 14.38
N GLY A 139 7.23 10.05 14.11
CA GLY A 139 8.13 9.15 13.38
C GLY A 139 8.12 9.34 11.87
N LEU A 140 8.98 8.57 11.21
CA LEU A 140 9.08 8.51 9.76
C LEU A 140 8.01 7.59 9.20
N ILE A 141 7.49 7.94 8.02
CA ILE A 141 6.65 7.06 7.21
C ILE A 141 7.47 6.65 5.98
N SER A 142 7.56 5.36 5.70
CA SER A 142 8.13 4.86 4.45
C SER A 142 7.03 4.23 3.61
N TYR A 143 6.72 4.82 2.46
CA TYR A 143 5.76 4.23 1.52
C TYR A 143 6.42 3.12 0.71
N LEU A 144 5.75 1.98 0.67
CA LEU A 144 6.18 0.82 -0.09
C LEU A 144 5.55 0.87 -1.47
N VAL A 145 6.36 1.04 -2.50
CA VAL A 145 5.89 1.33 -3.87
C VAL A 145 6.64 0.50 -4.92
N GLY A 146 6.02 0.34 -6.08
CA GLY A 146 6.74 -0.07 -7.29
C GLY A 146 7.24 1.15 -8.07
N PHE A 147 8.19 0.94 -8.98
CA PHE A 147 8.81 2.02 -9.75
C PHE A 147 7.81 2.97 -10.43
N ASP A 148 6.83 2.45 -11.16
CA ASP A 148 5.80 3.30 -11.80
C ASP A 148 5.02 4.19 -10.82
N THR A 149 4.93 3.78 -9.56
CA THR A 149 4.23 4.56 -8.54
C THR A 149 5.09 5.69 -8.02
N ILE A 150 6.40 5.47 -7.80
CA ILE A 150 7.27 6.58 -7.39
C ILE A 150 7.42 7.62 -8.52
N VAL A 151 7.52 7.17 -9.78
CA VAL A 151 7.52 8.09 -10.93
C VAL A 151 6.25 8.92 -10.97
N ARG A 152 5.07 8.30 -10.74
CA ARG A 152 3.79 9.04 -10.68
C ARG A 152 3.72 9.98 -9.47
N ILE A 153 4.25 9.61 -8.31
CA ILE A 153 4.29 10.49 -7.13
C ILE A 153 5.15 11.73 -7.42
N LEU A 154 6.23 11.59 -8.19
CA LEU A 154 7.11 12.70 -8.53
C LEU A 154 6.77 13.35 -9.89
N ASP A 155 5.60 13.05 -10.46
CA ASP A 155 5.16 13.64 -11.71
C ASP A 155 4.39 14.95 -11.43
N PRO A 156 4.90 16.11 -11.89
CA PRO A 156 4.29 17.42 -11.61
C PRO A 156 2.85 17.54 -12.09
N LYS A 157 2.41 16.75 -13.08
CA LYS A 157 1.05 16.85 -13.64
C LYS A 157 -0.06 16.63 -12.59
N TYR A 158 0.23 15.92 -11.50
CA TYR A 158 -0.75 15.63 -10.44
C TYR A 158 -0.91 16.77 -9.40
N TYR A 159 -0.10 17.84 -9.50
CA TYR A 159 -0.01 18.87 -8.45
C TYR A 159 -0.48 20.26 -8.91
N HIS A 160 -0.81 20.43 -10.19
CA HIS A 160 -1.35 21.69 -10.69
C HIS A 160 -2.59 22.15 -9.88
N PRO A 161 -2.70 23.46 -9.57
CA PRO A 161 -1.87 24.56 -10.08
C PRO A 161 -0.54 24.79 -9.32
N GLN A 162 -0.29 24.08 -8.21
CA GLN A 162 0.96 24.20 -7.46
C GLN A 162 2.11 23.50 -8.18
N SER A 163 3.35 23.92 -7.92
CA SER A 163 4.50 23.13 -8.33
C SER A 163 4.61 21.85 -7.48
N LEU A 164 5.27 20.81 -8.04
CA LEU A 164 5.53 19.56 -7.33
C LEU A 164 6.25 19.80 -6.00
N SER A 165 7.30 20.62 -6.03
CA SER A 165 8.14 20.93 -4.88
C SER A 165 7.33 21.59 -3.75
N GLU A 166 6.46 22.55 -4.08
CA GLU A 166 5.56 23.18 -3.11
C GLU A 166 4.55 22.18 -2.54
N ALA A 167 3.90 21.39 -3.40
CA ALA A 167 2.82 20.49 -2.99
C ALA A 167 3.31 19.34 -2.11
N LEU A 168 4.55 18.88 -2.30
CA LEU A 168 5.13 17.78 -1.54
C LEU A 168 6.14 18.22 -0.46
N LYS A 169 6.42 19.52 -0.29
CA LYS A 169 7.44 20.04 0.65
C LYS A 169 7.29 19.48 2.07
N GLU A 170 6.10 19.59 2.64
CA GLU A 170 5.82 19.11 4.01
C GLU A 170 5.88 17.59 4.07
N PHE A 171 5.27 16.92 3.09
CA PHE A 171 5.24 15.46 2.98
C PHE A 171 6.64 14.84 2.94
N MET A 172 7.54 15.38 2.11
CA MET A 172 8.91 14.88 1.94
C MET A 172 9.82 15.13 3.15
N SER A 173 9.43 16.00 4.08
CA SER A 173 10.21 16.28 5.29
C SER A 173 10.32 15.08 6.24
N SER A 174 9.30 14.22 6.25
CA SER A 174 9.16 13.09 7.18
C SER A 174 8.73 11.79 6.51
N THR A 175 8.95 11.72 5.19
CA THR A 175 8.59 10.57 4.35
C THR A 175 9.80 10.04 3.60
N ASN A 176 9.92 8.71 3.57
CA ASN A 176 10.82 7.96 2.71
C ASN A 176 10.01 7.07 1.77
N PHE A 177 10.68 6.49 0.79
CA PHE A 177 10.12 5.46 -0.09
C PHE A 177 11.02 4.25 -0.06
N PHE A 178 10.39 3.07 -0.02
CA PHE A 178 11.05 1.82 -0.34
C PHE A 178 10.43 1.31 -1.64
N CYS A 179 11.23 1.31 -2.69
CA CYS A 179 10.81 1.08 -4.05
C CYS A 179 11.40 -0.21 -4.59
N LEU A 180 10.55 -1.09 -5.12
CA LEU A 180 11.02 -2.22 -5.93
C LEU A 180 10.92 -1.89 -7.42
N THR A 181 11.93 -2.29 -8.18
CA THR A 181 11.89 -2.22 -9.64
C THR A 181 10.78 -3.10 -10.22
N ARG A 182 10.37 -2.79 -11.45
CA ARG A 182 9.45 -3.62 -12.25
C ARG A 182 10.18 -4.20 -13.44
N ASP A 183 9.86 -5.45 -13.76
CA ASP A 183 10.34 -6.23 -14.91
C ASP A 183 11.87 -6.32 -15.06
N SER A 184 12.34 -7.43 -15.65
CA SER A 184 13.74 -7.64 -15.99
C SER A 184 13.90 -7.40 -17.49
N GLY A 185 14.23 -6.16 -17.87
CA GLY A 185 14.38 -5.74 -19.27
C GLY A 185 15.29 -4.51 -19.39
N PRO A 186 15.53 -3.95 -20.59
CA PRO A 186 16.43 -2.81 -20.81
C PRO A 186 16.04 -1.54 -20.03
N GLU A 187 14.78 -1.43 -19.61
CA GLU A 187 14.29 -0.36 -18.74
C GLU A 187 14.87 -0.43 -17.31
N ILE A 188 15.46 -1.56 -16.90
CA ILE A 188 16.04 -1.70 -15.55
C ILE A 188 17.22 -0.75 -15.30
N ASP A 189 17.97 -0.42 -16.36
CA ASP A 189 19.11 0.51 -16.29
C ASP A 189 18.63 1.95 -16.09
N GLU A 190 17.46 2.30 -16.61
CA GLU A 190 16.81 3.58 -16.33
C GLU A 190 16.30 3.61 -14.88
N GLN A 191 15.61 2.55 -14.44
CA GLN A 191 15.08 2.46 -13.09
C GLN A 191 16.18 2.58 -12.04
N THR A 192 17.29 1.86 -12.22
CA THR A 192 18.43 1.82 -11.28
C THR A 192 19.18 3.14 -11.19
N ARG A 193 19.18 3.95 -12.25
CA ARG A 193 19.80 5.28 -12.25
C ARG A 193 18.90 6.38 -11.69
N TYR A 194 17.58 6.20 -11.72
CA TYR A 194 16.59 7.22 -11.34
C TYR A 194 16.92 7.99 -10.05
N CYS A 195 17.26 7.30 -8.96
CA CYS A 195 17.59 7.96 -7.68
C CYS A 195 18.91 8.75 -7.76
N SER A 196 19.92 8.20 -8.45
CA SER A 196 21.20 8.86 -8.69
C SER A 196 21.03 10.10 -9.56
N ASP A 197 20.21 10.02 -10.61
CA ASP A 197 19.93 11.12 -11.53
C ASP A 197 19.22 12.28 -10.81
N ILE A 198 18.27 11.97 -9.90
CA ILE A 198 17.67 12.98 -9.00
C ILE A 198 18.76 13.60 -8.11
N CYS A 199 19.59 12.80 -7.43
CA CYS A 199 20.65 13.31 -6.56
C CYS A 199 21.68 14.20 -7.29
N GLN A 200 21.93 13.94 -8.57
CA GLN A 200 22.81 14.74 -9.42
C GLN A 200 22.15 16.03 -9.93
N GLY A 201 20.86 16.24 -9.66
CA GLY A 201 20.11 17.42 -10.08
C GLY A 201 19.61 17.37 -11.52
N LEU A 202 19.61 16.20 -12.17
CA LEU A 202 19.15 16.06 -13.56
C LEU A 202 17.65 16.33 -13.74
N HIS A 203 16.89 16.31 -12.65
CA HIS A 203 15.45 16.59 -12.62
C HIS A 203 15.08 17.95 -12.02
N GLU A 204 16.07 18.80 -11.69
CA GLU A 204 15.80 20.15 -11.20
C GLU A 204 15.32 21.08 -12.34
N PRO A 205 14.51 22.12 -12.02
CA PRO A 205 14.01 22.50 -10.70
C PRO A 205 12.76 21.71 -10.25
N THR A 206 12.26 20.78 -11.08
CA THR A 206 10.98 20.09 -10.86
C THR A 206 11.03 19.18 -9.63
N ILE A 207 12.04 18.31 -9.53
CA ILE A 207 12.27 17.42 -8.40
C ILE A 207 13.54 17.90 -7.67
N PRO A 208 13.44 18.34 -6.40
CA PRO A 208 14.61 18.71 -5.60
C PRO A 208 15.61 17.56 -5.46
N ARG A 209 16.90 17.82 -5.68
CA ARG A 209 17.93 16.78 -5.70
C ARG A 209 18.02 15.98 -4.40
N GLU A 210 17.74 16.60 -3.26
CA GLU A 210 17.80 15.95 -1.95
C GLU A 210 16.72 14.87 -1.76
N TRP A 211 15.67 14.87 -2.59
CA TRP A 211 14.62 13.85 -2.55
C TRP A 211 15.08 12.51 -3.11
N GLY A 212 16.14 12.47 -3.92
CA GLY A 212 16.73 11.21 -4.39
C GLY A 212 17.22 10.35 -3.20
N ASN A 213 17.76 10.98 -2.14
CA ASN A 213 18.19 10.30 -0.92
C ASN A 213 17.03 9.74 -0.07
N LYS A 214 15.78 10.10 -0.39
CA LYS A 214 14.58 9.61 0.31
C LYS A 214 14.05 8.32 -0.29
N ILE A 215 14.59 7.86 -1.42
CA ILE A 215 14.11 6.69 -2.16
C ILE A 215 15.14 5.58 -2.04
N GLN A 216 14.83 4.55 -1.25
CA GLN A 216 15.56 3.30 -1.28
C GLN A 216 15.03 2.45 -2.43
N LEU A 217 15.78 2.38 -3.53
CA LEU A 217 15.46 1.50 -4.65
C LEU A 217 16.15 0.14 -4.47
N GLU A 218 15.41 -0.95 -4.67
CA GLU A 218 15.96 -2.30 -4.71
C GLU A 218 15.49 -3.06 -5.95
N LEU A 219 16.36 -3.92 -6.48
CA LEU A 219 16.03 -4.84 -7.56
C LEU A 219 15.01 -5.87 -7.08
N ASN A 220 13.90 -5.98 -7.81
CA ASN A 220 12.89 -7.00 -7.57
C ASN A 220 13.35 -8.37 -8.08
N ASP A 221 12.83 -9.43 -7.46
CA ASP A 221 13.08 -10.80 -7.91
C ASP A 221 12.18 -11.09 -9.13
N GLY A 222 12.79 -11.54 -10.23
CA GLY A 222 12.10 -11.82 -11.49
C GLY A 222 10.92 -12.80 -11.34
N LYS A 223 10.92 -13.65 -10.31
CA LYS A 223 9.79 -14.56 -10.03
C LYS A 223 8.48 -13.83 -9.68
N TYR A 224 8.56 -12.59 -9.18
CA TYR A 224 7.38 -11.79 -8.83
C TYR A 224 6.93 -10.85 -9.97
N ALA A 225 7.76 -10.65 -11.00
CA ALA A 225 7.42 -9.82 -12.16
C ALA A 225 6.08 -10.18 -12.82
N PRO A 226 5.73 -11.46 -13.07
CA PRO A 226 4.44 -11.81 -13.69
C PRO A 226 3.23 -11.68 -12.74
N VAL A 227 3.47 -11.52 -11.43
CA VAL A 227 2.43 -11.57 -10.41
C VAL A 227 1.75 -10.21 -10.28
N CYS A 228 0.58 -10.07 -10.92
CA CYS A 228 -0.28 -8.92 -10.73
C CYS A 228 -1.74 -9.30 -10.48
N SER A 229 -2.43 -8.46 -9.72
CA SER A 229 -3.85 -8.61 -9.39
C SER A 229 -4.72 -8.83 -10.64
N SER A 230 -4.44 -8.14 -11.74
CA SER A 230 -5.22 -8.27 -12.97
C SER A 230 -5.11 -9.66 -13.62
N ASN A 231 -3.93 -10.27 -13.60
CA ASN A 231 -3.74 -11.62 -14.15
C ASN A 231 -4.41 -12.66 -13.26
N ILE A 232 -4.31 -12.52 -11.94
CA ILE A 232 -4.99 -13.41 -10.98
C ILE A 232 -6.52 -13.37 -11.19
N ARG A 233 -7.10 -12.18 -11.32
CA ARG A 233 -8.55 -12.05 -11.57
C ARG A 233 -8.96 -12.69 -12.90
N LYS A 234 -8.19 -12.47 -13.97
CA LYS A 234 -8.44 -13.10 -15.27
C LYS A 234 -8.40 -14.63 -15.18
N ALA A 235 -7.41 -15.18 -14.48
CA ALA A 235 -7.29 -16.62 -14.27
C ALA A 235 -8.52 -17.18 -13.53
N VAL A 236 -8.94 -16.55 -12.43
CA VAL A 236 -10.13 -16.99 -11.67
C VAL A 236 -11.41 -16.91 -12.49
N LEU A 237 -11.58 -15.85 -13.29
CA LEU A 237 -12.73 -15.69 -14.19
C LEU A 237 -12.75 -16.74 -15.32
N ASN A 238 -11.60 -17.33 -15.65
CA ASN A 238 -11.43 -18.35 -16.68
C ASN A 238 -11.32 -19.78 -16.09
N ASP A 239 -11.87 -20.02 -14.89
CA ASP A 239 -11.91 -21.35 -14.25
C ASP A 239 -10.53 -21.98 -14.00
N CYS A 240 -9.52 -21.17 -13.65
CA CYS A 240 -8.22 -21.72 -13.27
C CYS A 240 -8.33 -22.62 -12.02
N THR A 241 -7.41 -23.57 -11.92
CA THR A 241 -7.27 -24.43 -10.73
C THR A 241 -6.53 -23.70 -9.61
N SER A 242 -6.54 -24.27 -8.40
CA SER A 242 -5.73 -23.75 -7.28
C SER A 242 -4.24 -23.79 -7.59
N GLU A 243 -3.81 -24.81 -8.34
CA GLU A 243 -2.45 -25.08 -8.76
C GLU A 243 -1.94 -23.96 -9.68
N ASP A 244 -2.78 -23.44 -10.58
CA ASP A 244 -2.44 -22.33 -11.47
C ASP A 244 -2.15 -21.01 -10.74
N LEU A 245 -2.68 -20.87 -9.51
CA LEU A 245 -2.49 -19.69 -8.67
C LEU A 245 -1.46 -19.92 -7.56
N GLN A 246 -0.90 -21.12 -7.46
CA GLN A 246 0.12 -21.45 -6.48
C GLN A 246 1.37 -20.60 -6.73
N GLY A 247 1.89 -19.96 -5.67
CA GLY A 247 3.00 -19.03 -5.78
C GLY A 247 2.62 -17.60 -6.22
N HIS A 248 1.43 -17.39 -6.78
CA HIS A 248 0.89 -16.05 -7.05
C HIS A 248 0.13 -15.50 -5.84
N LEU A 249 -0.53 -16.36 -5.08
CA LEU A 249 -1.26 -16.01 -3.86
C LEU A 249 -0.65 -16.70 -2.64
N PRO A 250 -0.54 -16.00 -1.49
CA PRO A 250 -0.26 -16.66 -0.23
C PRO A 250 -1.37 -17.67 0.11
N SER A 251 -1.02 -18.81 0.69
CA SER A 251 -1.95 -19.96 0.83
C SER A 251 -3.30 -19.62 1.48
N PRO A 252 -3.39 -18.82 2.56
CA PRO A 252 -4.69 -18.45 3.14
C PRO A 252 -5.55 -17.58 2.21
N ILE A 253 -4.92 -16.70 1.41
CA ILE A 253 -5.62 -15.89 0.41
C ILE A 253 -6.05 -16.75 -0.77
N LEU A 254 -5.19 -17.69 -1.21
CA LEU A 254 -5.54 -18.68 -2.23
C LEU A 254 -6.80 -19.46 -1.81
N ALA A 255 -6.81 -20.00 -0.59
CA ALA A 255 -7.96 -20.74 -0.06
C ALA A 255 -9.24 -19.87 -0.04
N TYR A 256 -9.12 -18.60 0.35
CA TYR A 256 -10.24 -17.66 0.31
C TYR A 256 -10.73 -17.41 -1.12
N VAL A 257 -9.82 -17.11 -2.06
CA VAL A 257 -10.14 -16.85 -3.47
C VAL A 257 -10.78 -18.08 -4.12
N THR A 258 -10.23 -19.28 -3.91
CA THR A 258 -10.78 -20.54 -4.43
C THR A 258 -12.16 -20.82 -3.86
N LYS A 259 -12.38 -20.57 -2.56
CA LYS A 259 -13.69 -20.75 -1.92
C LYS A 259 -14.77 -19.83 -2.50
N GLN A 260 -14.42 -18.57 -2.79
CA GLN A 260 -15.38 -17.61 -3.36
C GLN A 260 -15.57 -17.82 -4.87
N GLY A 261 -14.55 -18.34 -5.57
CA GLY A 261 -14.55 -18.56 -7.01
C GLY A 261 -14.79 -17.27 -7.78
N LYS A 262 -15.49 -17.38 -8.93
CA LYS A 262 -15.79 -16.25 -9.81
C LYS A 262 -16.59 -15.14 -9.13
N ASN A 263 -17.46 -15.47 -8.19
CA ASN A 263 -18.33 -14.51 -7.51
C ASN A 263 -17.54 -13.42 -6.75
N LEU A 264 -16.26 -13.66 -6.45
CA LEU A 264 -15.38 -12.64 -5.88
C LEU A 264 -15.11 -11.47 -6.83
N PHE A 265 -15.20 -11.71 -8.14
CA PHE A 265 -14.75 -10.81 -9.19
C PHE A 265 -15.82 -10.50 -10.26
N VAL A 266 -17.10 -10.74 -9.97
CA VAL A 266 -18.23 -10.43 -10.86
C VAL A 266 -19.07 -9.30 -10.27
#